data_AF-A0A317Z5J9-F1
#
_entry.id   AF-A0A317Z5J9-F1
#
_cell.length_a   1.000
_cell.length_b   1.000
_cell.length_c   1.000
_cell.angle_alpha   90.00
_cell.angle_beta   90.00
_cell.angle_gamma   90.00
#
_symmetry.space_group_name_H-M   'P 1'
#
loop_
_entity.id
_entity.type
_entity.pdbx_description
1 polymer ?
#
loop_
_entity_poly.entity_id
_entity_poly.type
_entity_poly.pdbx_seq_one_letter_code
_entity_poly.pdbx_strand_id
1 'polypeptide(L)'
;HPDAKILTMGELLSRYPEQLVNIDIKDHPDSYEGQIAAQRLYDVIVQHEAKSRVLVTSFYREQIERFHKISQGTVAIGASQAEVTEGILKLYSGLKHFYHGKAQTFQMPTHFHGIPLVQPKLIQWLNNTNRMPGYY
;
A
#
# COMPACT_ATOMS: atom_id res chain seq x y z
N HIS A 1 -17.63 21.04 -4.07
CA HIS A 1 -17.19 22.39 -4.46
C HIS A 1 -17.33 22.49 -5.98
N PRO A 2 -17.91 23.57 -6.54
CA PRO A 2 -18.16 23.69 -7.99
C PRO A 2 -16.88 23.60 -8.83
N ASP A 3 -15.73 24.02 -8.27
CA ASP A 3 -14.44 23.96 -8.97
C ASP A 3 -13.67 22.65 -8.79
N ALA A 4 -14.20 21.68 -8.03
CA ALA A 4 -13.54 20.39 -7.84
C ALA A 4 -13.63 19.58 -9.13
N LYS A 5 -12.50 19.41 -9.82
CA LYS A 5 -12.36 18.54 -10.99
C LYS A 5 -11.68 17.24 -10.58
N ILE A 6 -12.19 16.13 -11.09
CA ILE A 6 -11.55 14.82 -10.94
C ILE A 6 -10.37 14.77 -11.90
N LEU A 7 -9.17 14.55 -11.36
CA LEU A 7 -7.96 14.31 -12.14
C LEU A 7 -7.84 12.82 -12.43
N THR A 8 -7.50 12.48 -13.66
CA THR A 8 -7.02 11.13 -13.96
C THR A 8 -5.64 10.92 -13.35
N MET A 9 -5.27 9.66 -13.13
CA MET A 9 -3.93 9.34 -12.63
C MET A 9 -2.82 9.73 -13.64
N GLY A 10 -3.07 9.59 -14.94
CA GLY A 10 -2.09 10.01 -15.95
C GLY A 10 -1.82 11.52 -15.89
N GLU A 11 -2.87 12.33 -15.75
CA GLU A 11 -2.71 13.79 -15.55
C GLU A 11 -1.95 14.11 -14.26
N LEU A 12 -2.25 13.42 -13.16
CA LEU A 12 -1.52 13.58 -11.91
C LEU A 12 -0.02 13.28 -12.09
N LEU A 13 0.32 12.15 -12.71
CA LEU A 13 1.70 11.72 -12.90
C LEU A 13 2.47 12.64 -13.85
N SER A 14 1.82 13.16 -14.90
CA SER A 14 2.45 14.11 -15.83
C SER A 14 2.62 15.51 -15.22
N ARG A 15 1.66 15.97 -14.42
CA ARG A 15 1.72 17.30 -13.81
C ARG A 15 2.72 17.37 -12.66
N TYR A 16 2.97 16.25 -12.00
CA TYR A 16 3.85 16.13 -10.84
C TYR A 16 4.88 15.03 -11.08
N PRO A 17 5.88 15.26 -11.96
CA PRO A 17 6.81 14.22 -12.41
C PRO A 17 7.81 13.78 -11.33
N GLU A 18 8.15 14.66 -10.40
CA GLU A 18 9.18 14.41 -9.36
C GLU A 18 8.58 13.97 -8.02
N GLN A 19 7.25 13.98 -7.89
CA GLN A 19 6.57 13.66 -6.64
C GLN A 19 6.46 12.15 -6.46
N LEU A 20 6.70 11.71 -5.22
CA LEU A 20 6.30 10.39 -4.75
C LEU A 20 4.79 10.36 -4.54
N VAL A 21 4.14 9.31 -5.05
CA VAL A 21 2.67 9.19 -5.04
C VAL A 21 2.27 7.87 -4.40
N ASN A 22 1.40 7.96 -3.39
CA ASN A 22 0.73 6.82 -2.80
C ASN A 22 -0.68 6.70 -3.40
N ILE A 23 -0.97 5.56 -4.03
CA ILE A 23 -2.26 5.28 -4.69
C ILE A 23 -2.94 4.11 -4.00
N ASP A 24 -4.19 4.30 -3.59
CA ASP A 24 -4.98 3.29 -2.89
C ASP A 24 -6.07 2.72 -3.82
N ILE A 25 -6.06 1.41 -4.04
CA ILE A 25 -7.13 0.68 -4.73
C ILE A 25 -8.29 0.48 -3.75
N LYS A 26 -9.39 1.21 -4.01
CA LYS A 26 -10.59 1.19 -3.17
C LYS A 26 -11.61 0.13 -3.57
N ASP A 27 -11.61 -0.29 -4.84
CA ASP A 27 -12.60 -1.22 -5.37
C ASP A 27 -12.49 -2.59 -4.72
N HIS A 28 -13.65 -3.18 -4.40
CA HIS A 28 -13.72 -4.54 -3.87
C HIS A 28 -13.16 -5.54 -4.89
N PRO A 29 -12.33 -6.53 -4.49
CA PRO A 29 -11.67 -7.45 -5.43
C PRO A 29 -12.61 -8.24 -6.35
N ASP A 30 -13.85 -8.43 -5.92
CA ASP A 30 -14.91 -9.15 -6.65
C ASP A 30 -15.77 -8.26 -7.57
N SER A 31 -15.71 -6.94 -7.43
CA SER A 31 -16.42 -6.05 -8.36
C SER A 31 -15.75 -6.09 -9.74
N TYR A 32 -16.50 -5.70 -10.77
CA TYR A 32 -15.95 -5.59 -12.12
C TYR A 32 -14.74 -4.65 -12.15
N GLU A 33 -14.86 -3.47 -11.53
CA GLU A 33 -13.80 -2.48 -11.42
C GLU A 33 -12.60 -3.04 -10.66
N GLY A 34 -12.83 -3.73 -9.54
CA GLY A 34 -11.76 -4.33 -8.75
C GLY A 34 -10.98 -5.40 -9.52
N GLN A 35 -11.65 -6.17 -10.39
CA GLN A 35 -11.02 -7.16 -11.26
C GLN A 35 -10.02 -6.56 -12.26
N ILE A 36 -10.27 -5.33 -12.71
CA ILE A 36 -9.43 -4.66 -13.72
C ILE A 36 -8.52 -3.58 -13.14
N ALA A 37 -8.80 -3.06 -11.94
CA ALA A 37 -8.13 -1.91 -11.34
C ALA A 37 -6.61 -2.08 -11.27
N ALA A 38 -6.13 -3.24 -10.80
CA ALA A 38 -4.70 -3.52 -10.65
C ALA A 38 -3.95 -3.46 -12.00
N GLN A 39 -4.52 -4.04 -13.06
CA GLN A 39 -3.90 -4.01 -14.39
C GLN A 39 -3.91 -2.59 -14.98
N ARG A 40 -5.06 -1.92 -14.93
CA ARG A 40 -5.19 -0.54 -15.42
C ARG A 40 -4.25 0.43 -14.72
N LEU A 41 -4.12 0.27 -13.40
CA LEU A 41 -3.19 1.05 -12.59
C LEU A 41 -1.75 0.82 -13.03
N TYR A 42 -1.34 -0.44 -13.18
CA TYR A 42 0.02 -0.77 -13.61
C TYR A 42 0.34 -0.23 -15.01
N ASP A 43 -0.60 -0.34 -15.95
CA ASP A 43 -0.44 0.17 -17.32
C ASP A 43 -0.16 1.68 -17.32
N VAL A 44 -0.92 2.47 -16.54
CA VAL A 44 -0.71 3.92 -16.42
C VAL A 44 0.64 4.23 -15.77
N ILE A 45 1.04 3.49 -14.74
CA ILE A 45 2.35 3.68 -14.09
C ILE A 45 3.49 3.44 -15.10
N VAL A 46 3.40 2.40 -15.92
CA VAL A 46 4.41 2.07 -16.93
C VAL A 46 4.44 3.11 -18.05
N GLN A 47 3.27 3.52 -18.56
CA GLN A 47 3.15 4.52 -19.62
C GLN A 47 3.76 5.87 -19.25
N HIS A 48 3.75 6.23 -17.95
CA HIS A 48 4.30 7.47 -17.43
C HIS A 48 5.68 7.30 -16.76
N GLU A 49 6.35 6.16 -16.98
CA GLU A 49 7.67 5.85 -16.41
C GLU A 49 7.75 6.03 -14.87
N ALA A 50 6.63 5.86 -14.18
CA ALA A 50 6.48 6.25 -12.78
C ALA A 50 6.74 5.11 -11.77
N LYS A 51 7.31 3.98 -12.22
CA LYS A 51 7.50 2.77 -11.41
C LYS A 51 8.26 3.01 -10.09
N SER A 52 9.28 3.87 -10.12
CA SER A 52 10.14 4.17 -8.96
C SER A 52 9.55 5.19 -7.97
N ARG A 53 8.46 5.86 -8.33
CA ARG A 53 7.86 6.95 -7.54
C ARG A 53 6.41 6.71 -7.16
N VAL A 54 5.86 5.54 -7.50
CA VAL A 54 4.51 5.13 -7.11
C VAL A 54 4.59 4.01 -6.08
N LEU A 55 3.82 4.17 -5.01
CA LEU A 55 3.49 3.15 -4.04
C LEU A 55 2.00 2.80 -4.20
N VAL A 56 1.69 1.52 -4.37
CA VAL A 56 0.30 1.05 -4.49
C VAL A 56 -0.15 0.37 -3.20
N THR A 57 -1.31 0.75 -2.70
CA THR A 57 -1.91 0.22 -1.47
C THR A 57 -3.35 -0.21 -1.70
N SER A 58 -3.90 -0.96 -0.76
CA SER A 58 -5.30 -1.37 -0.71
C SER A 58 -5.62 -1.88 0.67
N PHE A 59 -6.87 -1.73 1.08
CA PHE A 59 -7.38 -2.40 2.26
C PHE A 59 -7.47 -3.93 2.06
N TYR A 60 -7.72 -4.37 0.82
CA TYR A 60 -7.93 -5.77 0.45
C TYR A 60 -6.61 -6.45 0.09
N ARG A 61 -6.32 -7.58 0.73
CA ARG A 61 -5.11 -8.38 0.47
C ARG A 61 -5.06 -8.85 -0.98
N GLU A 62 -6.20 -9.27 -1.51
CA GLU A 62 -6.37 -9.78 -2.87
C GLU A 62 -5.96 -8.75 -3.92
N GLN A 63 -6.25 -7.46 -3.67
CA GLN A 63 -5.84 -6.38 -4.58
C GLN A 63 -4.33 -6.16 -4.56
N ILE A 64 -3.71 -6.19 -3.37
CA ILE A 64 -2.25 -6.11 -3.23
C ILE A 64 -1.57 -7.28 -3.94
N GLU A 65 -2.05 -8.50 -3.72
CA GLU A 65 -1.49 -9.71 -4.33
C GLU A 65 -1.65 -9.70 -5.85
N ARG A 66 -2.83 -9.33 -6.35
CA ARG A 66 -3.11 -9.17 -7.79
C ARG A 66 -2.18 -8.16 -8.42
N PHE A 67 -2.04 -6.97 -7.81
CA PHE A 67 -1.14 -5.94 -8.30
C PHE A 67 0.33 -6.38 -8.26
N HIS A 68 0.78 -7.00 -7.16
CA HIS A 68 2.15 -7.50 -7.03
C HIS A 68 2.50 -8.57 -8.06
N LYS A 69 1.53 -9.45 -8.40
CA LYS A 69 1.70 -10.45 -9.47
C LYS A 69 1.81 -9.80 -10.85
N ILE A 70 1.09 -8.71 -11.10
CA ILE A 70 1.16 -7.98 -12.37
C ILE A 70 2.48 -7.21 -12.47
N SER A 71 2.84 -6.47 -11.41
CA SER A 71 4.02 -5.61 -11.40
C SER A 71 5.33 -6.36 -11.23
N GLN A 72 5.29 -7.62 -10.78
CA GLN A 72 6.48 -8.45 -10.52
C GLN A 72 7.50 -7.75 -9.60
N GLY A 73 7.02 -6.96 -8.65
CA GLY A 73 7.85 -6.19 -7.72
C GLY A 73 8.55 -4.96 -8.31
N THR A 74 8.21 -4.55 -9.54
CA THR A 74 8.77 -3.33 -10.15
C THR A 74 8.17 -2.04 -9.59
N VAL A 75 7.07 -2.14 -8.84
CA VAL A 75 6.38 -1.03 -8.15
C VAL A 75 6.21 -1.42 -6.69
N ALA A 76 6.48 -0.49 -5.78
CA ALA A 76 6.33 -0.71 -4.34
C ALA A 76 4.87 -0.93 -3.95
N ILE A 77 4.65 -1.77 -2.94
CA ILE A 77 3.33 -2.07 -2.38
C ILE A 77 3.26 -1.82 -0.87
N GLY A 78 2.11 -1.35 -0.40
CA GLY A 78 1.79 -1.28 1.03
C GLY A 78 1.04 -2.51 1.52
N ALA A 79 1.20 -2.80 2.81
CA ALA A 79 0.53 -3.93 3.45
C ALA A 79 -0.97 -3.66 3.52
N SER A 80 -1.76 -4.68 3.19
CA SER A 80 -3.19 -4.68 3.48
C SER A 80 -3.47 -4.67 4.98
N GLN A 81 -4.71 -4.36 5.38
CA GLN A 81 -5.08 -4.39 6.81
C GLN A 81 -4.77 -5.76 7.43
N ALA A 82 -5.13 -6.84 6.73
CA ALA A 82 -4.88 -8.21 7.20
C ALA A 82 -3.38 -8.50 7.39
N GLU A 83 -2.51 -8.03 6.49
CA GLU A 83 -1.06 -8.18 6.64
C GLU A 83 -0.48 -7.35 7.79
N VAL A 84 -1.01 -6.13 8.01
CA VAL A 84 -0.63 -5.31 9.18
C VAL A 84 -1.03 -6.01 10.48
N THR A 85 -2.26 -6.49 10.57
CA THR A 85 -2.77 -7.24 11.73
C THR A 85 -1.93 -8.49 11.99
N GLU A 86 -1.65 -9.27 10.96
CA GLU A 86 -0.80 -10.46 11.07
C GLU A 86 0.60 -10.11 11.59
N GLY A 87 1.23 -9.07 11.04
CA GLY A 87 2.55 -8.60 11.46
C GLY A 87 2.58 -8.18 12.93
N ILE A 88 1.59 -7.40 13.36
CA ILE A 88 1.43 -6.98 14.76
C ILE A 88 1.23 -8.20 15.67
N LEU A 89 0.30 -9.11 15.35
CA LEU A 89 0.05 -10.30 16.16
C LEU A 89 1.30 -11.17 16.29
N LYS A 90 2.03 -11.42 15.20
CA LYS A 90 3.29 -12.17 15.21
C LYS A 90 4.37 -11.46 16.02
N LEU A 91 4.47 -10.13 15.94
CA LEU A 91 5.43 -9.37 16.73
C LEU A 91 5.17 -9.48 18.24
N TYR A 92 3.92 -9.32 18.66
CA TYR A 92 3.57 -9.31 20.08
C TYR A 92 3.48 -10.70 20.70
N SER A 93 3.24 -11.75 19.91
CA SER A 93 3.28 -13.15 20.34
C SER A 93 4.69 -13.77 20.36
N GLY A 94 5.72 -13.02 19.93
CA GLY A 94 7.10 -13.55 19.85
C GLY A 94 7.41 -14.35 18.58
N LEU A 95 6.45 -14.44 17.66
CA LEU A 95 6.55 -15.16 16.38
C LEU A 95 7.02 -14.28 15.21
N LYS A 96 7.70 -13.15 15.49
CA LYS A 96 8.12 -12.16 14.49
C LYS A 96 8.95 -12.76 13.33
N HIS A 97 9.70 -13.84 13.58
CA HIS A 97 10.52 -14.52 12.57
C HIS A 97 9.71 -15.30 11.54
N PHE A 98 8.42 -15.55 11.80
CA PHE A 98 7.48 -16.22 10.88
C PHE A 98 6.64 -15.21 10.06
N TYR A 99 6.96 -13.92 10.13
CA TYR A 99 6.32 -12.92 9.27
C TYR A 99 7.07 -12.82 7.94
N HIS A 100 6.38 -13.13 6.84
CA HIS A 100 6.95 -13.18 5.48
C HIS A 100 6.26 -12.21 4.50
N GLY A 101 5.65 -11.13 5.00
CA GLY A 101 4.97 -10.15 4.16
C GLY A 101 5.92 -9.43 3.21
N LYS A 102 5.44 -9.17 1.99
CA LYS A 102 6.22 -8.58 0.89
C LYS A 102 6.11 -7.05 0.80
N ALA A 103 5.17 -6.46 1.53
CA ALA A 103 4.94 -5.02 1.53
C ALA A 103 6.14 -4.22 2.04
N GLN A 104 6.40 -3.08 1.39
CA GLN A 104 7.47 -2.14 1.76
C GLN A 104 7.03 -1.19 2.88
N THR A 105 5.73 -0.99 3.08
CA THR A 105 5.21 -0.09 4.12
C THR A 105 4.04 -0.69 4.88
N PHE A 106 3.94 -0.35 6.16
CA PHE A 106 2.75 -0.55 6.97
C PHE A 106 2.08 0.81 7.14
N GLN A 107 0.91 1.00 6.54
CA GLN A 107 0.09 2.19 6.73
C GLN A 107 -1.02 1.85 7.69
N MET A 108 -1.03 2.50 8.86
CA MET A 108 -1.94 2.15 9.93
C MET A 108 -2.37 3.40 10.71
N PRO A 109 -3.58 3.39 11.29
CA PRO A 109 -4.00 4.48 12.15
C PRO A 109 -3.12 4.52 13.40
N THR A 110 -3.00 5.69 14.01
CA THR A 110 -2.24 5.82 15.26
C THR A 110 -2.88 5.02 16.41
N HIS A 111 -4.20 4.84 16.35
CA HIS A 111 -5.01 4.13 17.34
C HIS A 111 -6.01 3.19 16.66
N PHE A 112 -6.36 2.09 17.34
CA PHE A 112 -7.42 1.19 16.92
C PHE A 112 -8.23 0.74 18.13
N HIS A 113 -9.52 1.09 18.18
CA HIS A 113 -10.40 0.81 19.33
C HIS A 113 -9.80 1.28 20.68
N GLY A 114 -9.17 2.45 20.70
CA GLY A 114 -8.52 3.01 21.90
C GLY A 114 -7.13 2.43 22.21
N ILE A 115 -6.67 1.42 21.46
CA ILE A 115 -5.34 0.84 21.63
C ILE A 115 -4.34 1.61 20.76
N PRO A 116 -3.23 2.13 21.32
CA PRO A 116 -2.19 2.76 20.52
C PRO A 116 -1.45 1.69 19.69
N LEU A 117 -1.50 1.81 18.36
CA LEU A 117 -0.79 0.91 17.47
C LEU A 117 0.67 1.32 17.29
N VAL A 118 0.94 2.62 17.32
CA VAL A 118 2.27 3.20 17.09
C VAL A 118 3.09 3.14 18.37
N GLN A 119 3.68 1.98 18.62
CA GLN A 119 4.53 1.73 19.79
C GLN A 119 6.00 1.60 19.37
N PRO A 120 6.98 2.03 20.20
CA PRO A 120 8.40 1.94 19.87
C PRO A 120 8.84 0.54 19.43
N LYS A 121 8.30 -0.53 20.05
CA LYS A 121 8.57 -1.93 19.68
C LYS A 121 8.18 -2.24 18.23
N LEU A 122 7.02 -1.74 17.77
CA LEU A 122 6.55 -1.93 16.40
C LEU A 122 7.45 -1.17 15.41
N ILE A 123 7.77 0.08 15.73
CA ILE A 123 8.59 0.93 14.86
C ILE A 123 10.00 0.37 14.70
N GLN A 124 10.61 -0.05 15.80
CA GLN A 124 11.91 -0.72 15.76
C GLN A 124 11.88 -2.00 14.93
N TRP A 125 10.83 -2.83 15.06
CA TRP A 125 10.70 -4.04 14.27
C TRP A 125 10.54 -3.76 12.77
N LEU A 126 9.71 -2.78 12.39
CA LEU A 126 9.54 -2.38 11.00
C LEU A 126 10.86 -1.87 10.40
N ASN A 127 11.55 -0.97 11.09
CA ASN A 127 12.85 -0.45 10.65
C ASN A 127 13.90 -1.54 10.52
N ASN A 128 14.02 -2.44 11.51
CA ASN A 128 14.97 -3.57 11.49
C ASN A 128 14.67 -4.59 10.39
N THR A 129 13.49 -4.53 9.78
CA THR A 129 13.08 -5.43 8.71
C THR A 129 12.86 -4.70 7.39
N ASN A 130 13.41 -3.48 7.25
CA ASN A 130 13.34 -2.62 6.06
C ASN A 130 11.92 -2.32 5.59
N ARG A 131 10.98 -2.16 6.52
CA ARG A 131 9.61 -1.72 6.24
C ARG A 131 9.39 -0.33 6.81
N MET A 132 8.83 0.55 5.98
CA MET A 132 8.57 1.94 6.36
C MET A 132 7.24 2.05 7.09
N PRO A 133 7.20 2.56 8.34
CA PRO A 133 5.93 2.87 8.98
C PRO A 133 5.32 4.13 8.34
N GLY A 134 4.04 4.07 8.01
CA GLY A 134 3.21 5.20 7.58
C GLY A 134 1.99 5.33 8.50
N TYR A 135 1.54 6.56 8.72
CA TYR A 135 0.45 6.86 9.64
C TYR A 135 -0.58 7.78 8.99
N TYR A 136 -1.84 7.64 9.41
CA TYR A 136 -2.95 8.50 9.07
C TYR A 136 -3.91 8.64 10.26
#